data_AF-A0A257HNK7-F1
#
_entry.id   AF-A0A257HNK7-F1
#
_cell.length_a   1.000
_cell.length_b   1.000
_cell.length_c   1.000
_cell.angle_alpha   90.00
_cell.angle_beta   90.00
_cell.angle_gamma   90.00
#
_symmetry.space_group_name_H-M   'P 1'
#
loop_
_entity.id
_entity.type
_entity.pdbx_description
1 polymer ?
#
loop_
_entity_poly.entity_id
_entity_poly.type
_entity_poly.pdbx_seq_one_letter_code
_entity_poly.pdbx_strand_id
1 'polypeptide(L)'
;MRFWFIGLAFCLAGCASTPLSPEESARLEMVASRLKPPATLSGTFTIVDQRKRDATKYNVNLTGLAGGFSCLDGVLQLGDAVFAADRTARLENALAEAFPGKSGPLIVRRYDIYLNQESESRALGWAAARASVGIYSSLGMPDVKASDIWRAPKCGRDRMHSGWFDPSELTNNFPPITIEVDVNVFGKDYLINSASSPEMSIPYLGVGASPAFNAMLQSTMEKANSRLIKAVQADSPTTTN
;
A
#
# COMPACT_ATOMS: atom_id res chain seq x y z
N MET A 1 40.82 -22.44 -20.67
CA MET A 1 39.61 -21.60 -20.54
C MET A 1 38.39 -22.40 -20.96
N ARG A 2 37.54 -22.81 -20.03
CA ARG A 2 36.21 -23.39 -20.31
C ARG A 2 35.26 -22.86 -19.25
N PHE A 3 34.48 -21.84 -19.60
CA PHE A 3 33.43 -21.27 -18.77
C PHE A 3 32.25 -22.25 -18.75
N TRP A 4 31.84 -22.66 -17.56
CA TRP A 4 30.58 -23.37 -17.34
C TRP A 4 29.47 -22.33 -17.18
N PHE A 5 28.57 -22.26 -18.16
CA PHE A 5 27.29 -21.58 -18.02
C PHE A 5 26.35 -22.49 -17.22
N ILE A 6 26.07 -22.13 -15.96
CA ILE A 6 24.93 -22.68 -15.23
C ILE A 6 23.72 -21.84 -15.63
N GLY A 7 22.95 -22.34 -16.60
CA GLY A 7 21.64 -21.80 -16.93
C GLY A 7 20.66 -22.10 -15.81
N LEU A 8 20.28 -21.08 -15.03
CA LEU A 8 19.09 -21.14 -14.19
C LEU A 8 17.87 -21.21 -15.12
N ALA A 9 17.27 -22.40 -15.20
CA ALA A 9 15.97 -22.58 -15.81
C ALA A 9 14.92 -21.85 -14.95
N PHE A 10 14.42 -20.73 -15.46
CA PHE A 10 13.18 -20.13 -15.00
C PHE A 10 12.03 -21.10 -15.34
N CYS A 11 11.51 -21.80 -14.34
CA CYS A 11 10.29 -22.59 -14.48
C CYS A 11 9.12 -21.66 -14.77
N LEU A 12 8.73 -21.59 -16.06
CA LEU A 12 7.44 -21.11 -16.57
C LEU A 12 6.36 -22.21 -16.44
N ALA A 13 6.26 -22.84 -15.27
CA ALA A 13 5.21 -23.81 -14.97
C ALA A 13 4.25 -23.19 -13.97
N GLY A 14 2.95 -23.20 -14.30
CA GLY A 14 1.87 -22.65 -13.49
C GLY A 14 2.06 -23.01 -12.02
N CYS A 15 2.18 -21.99 -11.18
CA CYS A 15 2.35 -22.14 -9.74
C CYS A 15 1.17 -22.96 -9.20
N ALA A 16 1.40 -24.25 -8.95
CA ALA A 16 0.63 -24.98 -7.96
C ALA A 16 0.92 -24.26 -6.64
N SER A 17 0.07 -23.30 -6.28
CA SER A 17 0.09 -22.72 -4.95
C SER A 17 0.01 -23.88 -3.97
N THR A 18 1.01 -23.98 -3.09
CA THR A 18 0.95 -24.92 -1.99
C THR A 18 -0.38 -24.67 -1.28
N PRO A 19 -1.24 -25.70 -1.09
CA PRO A 19 -2.50 -25.48 -0.42
C PRO A 19 -2.23 -24.94 0.97
N LEU A 20 -2.94 -23.86 1.30
CA LEU A 20 -2.79 -23.17 2.57
C LEU A 20 -3.10 -24.13 3.72
N SER A 21 -2.37 -24.00 4.83
CA SER A 21 -2.70 -24.74 6.05
C SER A 21 -4.09 -24.33 6.56
N PRO A 22 -4.74 -25.15 7.41
CA PRO A 22 -6.02 -24.79 8.01
C PRO A 22 -5.97 -23.46 8.78
N GLU A 23 -4.85 -23.18 9.45
CA GLU A 23 -4.63 -21.91 10.17
C GLU A 23 -4.51 -20.72 9.21
N GLU A 24 -3.76 -20.87 8.12
CA GLU A 24 -3.64 -19.83 7.08
C GLU A 24 -4.98 -19.54 6.41
N SER A 25 -5.77 -20.59 6.14
CA SER A 25 -7.09 -20.48 5.55
C SER A 25 -8.06 -19.74 6.49
N ALA A 26 -8.09 -20.10 7.78
CA ALA A 26 -8.91 -19.42 8.77
C ALA A 26 -8.51 -17.94 8.94
N ARG A 27 -7.21 -17.63 8.88
CA ARG A 27 -6.73 -16.24 8.93
C ARG A 27 -7.14 -15.45 7.68
N LEU A 28 -7.06 -16.04 6.49
CA LEU A 28 -7.55 -15.41 5.26
C LEU A 28 -9.03 -15.10 5.34
N GLU A 29 -9.84 -16.06 5.78
CA GLU A 29 -11.29 -15.89 5.94
C GLU A 29 -11.61 -14.80 6.97
N MET A 30 -10.89 -14.79 8.10
CA MET A 30 -11.02 -13.73 9.10
C MET A 30 -10.71 -12.35 8.52
N VAL A 31 -9.63 -12.19 7.75
CA VAL A 31 -9.30 -10.90 7.11
C VAL A 31 -10.34 -10.54 6.05
N ALA A 32 -10.75 -11.49 5.22
CA ALA A 32 -11.79 -11.31 4.21
C ALA A 32 -13.12 -10.86 4.82
N SER A 33 -13.48 -11.36 6.01
CA SER A 33 -14.71 -10.96 6.71
C SER A 33 -14.74 -9.48 7.11
N ARG A 34 -13.58 -8.81 7.15
CA ARG A 34 -13.48 -7.37 7.44
C ARG A 34 -13.72 -6.50 6.21
N LEU A 35 -13.87 -7.10 5.03
CA LEU A 35 -14.14 -6.38 3.79
C LEU A 35 -15.46 -5.62 3.93
N LYS A 36 -15.39 -4.29 3.83
CA LYS A 36 -16.57 -3.44 3.81
C LYS A 36 -17.16 -3.43 2.41
N PRO A 37 -18.50 -3.30 2.29
CA PRO A 37 -19.15 -3.15 1.00
C PRO A 37 -18.60 -1.91 0.26
N PRO A 38 -18.69 -1.89 -1.08
CA PRO A 38 -18.30 -0.73 -1.87
C PRO A 38 -19.00 0.54 -1.37
N ALA A 39 -18.24 1.63 -1.23
CA ALA A 39 -18.78 2.92 -0.82
C ALA A 39 -19.41 3.65 -2.00
N THR A 40 -20.52 4.32 -1.73
CA THR A 40 -21.13 5.30 -2.64
C THR A 40 -20.84 6.71 -2.16
N LEU A 41 -20.77 7.67 -3.08
CA LEU A 41 -20.62 9.09 -2.76
C LEU A 41 -21.77 9.55 -1.85
N SER A 42 -21.48 10.30 -0.80
CA SER A 42 -22.50 10.93 0.05
C SER A 42 -23.13 12.15 -0.61
N GLY A 43 -22.42 12.78 -1.55
CA GLY A 43 -22.84 14.04 -2.18
C GLY A 43 -22.67 15.26 -1.29
N THR A 44 -21.97 15.13 -0.15
CA THR A 44 -21.68 16.25 0.77
C THR A 44 -20.64 17.19 0.19
N PHE A 45 -19.68 16.67 -0.59
CA PHE A 45 -18.65 17.45 -1.25
C PHE A 45 -18.81 17.37 -2.77
N THR A 46 -18.52 18.48 -3.46
CA THR A 46 -18.40 18.46 -4.91
C THR A 46 -17.00 17.94 -5.27
N ILE A 47 -16.92 16.71 -5.73
CA ILE A 47 -15.64 16.09 -6.10
C ILE A 47 -15.15 16.66 -7.44
N VAL A 48 -13.95 17.22 -7.43
CA VAL A 48 -13.21 17.65 -8.62
C VAL A 48 -12.01 16.72 -8.79
N ASP A 49 -12.16 15.70 -9.63
CA ASP A 49 -11.11 14.71 -9.89
C ASP A 49 -10.12 15.21 -10.96
N GLN A 50 -8.92 15.59 -10.51
CA GLN A 50 -7.80 16.05 -11.31
C GLN A 50 -6.66 15.01 -11.42
N ARG A 51 -6.91 13.74 -11.06
CA ARG A 51 -5.92 12.67 -11.21
C ARG A 51 -5.58 12.47 -12.69
N LYS A 52 -4.32 12.12 -12.99
CA LYS A 52 -3.88 11.79 -14.37
C LYS A 52 -4.52 10.47 -14.83
N ARG A 53 -5.64 10.55 -15.55
CA ARG A 53 -6.48 9.38 -15.93
C ARG A 53 -5.81 8.34 -16.84
N ASP A 54 -4.78 8.73 -17.59
CA ASP A 54 -4.16 7.83 -18.59
C ASP A 54 -3.07 6.92 -18.00
N ALA A 55 -2.53 7.25 -16.82
CA ALA A 55 -1.41 6.53 -16.23
C ALA A 55 -1.80 5.31 -15.37
N THR A 56 -3.09 5.10 -15.10
CA THR A 56 -3.54 4.24 -14.00
C THR A 56 -4.49 3.11 -14.38
N LYS A 57 -4.79 2.83 -15.65
CA LYS A 57 -5.72 1.72 -15.97
C LYS A 57 -5.21 0.34 -15.53
N TYR A 58 -3.89 0.15 -15.51
CA TYR A 58 -3.23 -1.13 -15.23
C TYR A 58 -2.27 -0.99 -14.07
N ASN A 59 -1.88 -2.12 -13.47
CA ASN A 59 -0.79 -2.12 -12.51
C ASN A 59 0.53 -1.79 -13.23
N VAL A 60 1.33 -0.91 -12.65
CA VAL A 60 2.62 -0.46 -13.23
C VAL A 60 3.73 -0.79 -12.26
N ASN A 61 4.70 -1.60 -12.69
CA ASN A 61 5.97 -1.75 -11.97
C ASN A 61 6.76 -0.46 -12.16
N LEU A 62 6.98 0.25 -11.06
CA LEU A 62 7.87 1.39 -11.08
C LEU A 62 9.30 0.84 -11.10
N THR A 63 10.07 1.24 -12.10
CA THR A 63 11.48 0.90 -12.20
C THR A 63 12.31 2.16 -12.04
N GLY A 64 13.34 2.07 -11.21
CA GLY A 64 14.37 3.09 -11.15
C GLY A 64 15.31 3.04 -12.35
N LEU A 65 15.91 4.18 -12.70
CA LEU A 65 17.15 4.16 -13.49
C LEU A 65 18.21 3.34 -12.73
N ALA A 66 18.85 2.42 -13.44
CA ALA A 66 19.71 1.38 -12.90
C ALA A 66 20.77 1.90 -11.92
N GLY A 67 20.93 1.22 -10.78
CA GLY A 67 22.03 1.47 -9.84
C GLY A 67 21.73 1.29 -8.34
N GLY A 68 20.54 0.81 -7.93
CA GLY A 68 20.23 0.59 -6.50
C GLY A 68 20.00 1.88 -5.68
N PHE A 69 20.18 3.05 -6.28
CA PHE A 69 19.94 4.38 -5.70
C PHE A 69 18.52 4.92 -5.96
N SER A 70 17.73 4.26 -6.80
CA SER A 70 16.35 4.66 -7.01
C SER A 70 15.48 4.17 -5.86
N CYS A 71 14.67 5.08 -5.33
CA CYS A 71 13.58 4.73 -4.45
C CYS A 71 12.67 3.71 -5.18
N LEU A 72 12.37 3.89 -6.45
CA LEU A 72 11.24 3.20 -7.11
C LEU A 72 11.36 1.67 -7.30
N ASP A 73 12.52 1.08 -7.05
CA ASP A 73 12.77 -0.33 -7.36
C ASP A 73 11.92 -1.28 -6.49
N GLY A 74 11.24 -2.24 -7.13
CA GLY A 74 10.34 -3.18 -6.43
C GLY A 74 9.02 -2.59 -5.95
N VAL A 75 8.60 -1.44 -6.48
CA VAL A 75 7.29 -0.83 -6.16
C VAL A 75 6.30 -1.06 -7.30
N LEU A 76 5.16 -1.68 -6.99
CA LEU A 76 4.04 -1.85 -7.91
C LEU A 76 2.98 -0.79 -7.63
N GLN A 77 2.73 0.13 -8.56
CA GLN A 77 1.55 0.99 -8.52
C GLN A 77 0.31 0.19 -8.94
N LEU A 78 -0.75 0.24 -8.15
CA LEU A 78 -1.99 -0.47 -8.45
C LEU A 78 -2.89 0.37 -9.37
N GLY A 79 -3.47 -0.30 -10.36
CA GLY A 79 -4.37 0.33 -11.32
C GLY A 79 -5.68 0.80 -10.69
N ASP A 80 -6.19 1.93 -11.19
CA ASP A 80 -7.44 2.58 -10.85
C ASP A 80 -8.66 1.70 -11.13
N ALA A 81 -8.64 0.86 -12.16
CA ALA A 81 -9.85 0.19 -12.68
C ALA A 81 -10.62 -0.63 -11.63
N VAL A 82 -9.92 -1.20 -10.64
CA VAL A 82 -10.53 -2.03 -9.59
C VAL A 82 -10.99 -1.20 -8.38
N PHE A 83 -10.42 -0.01 -8.16
CA PHE A 83 -10.53 0.72 -6.87
C PHE A 83 -10.92 2.20 -6.98
N ALA A 84 -11.03 2.76 -8.19
CA ALA A 84 -11.14 4.20 -8.44
C ALA A 84 -12.33 4.87 -7.78
N ALA A 85 -13.52 4.27 -7.92
CA ALA A 85 -14.77 4.83 -7.44
C ALA A 85 -14.89 4.64 -5.91
N ASP A 86 -14.53 3.45 -5.42
CA ASP A 86 -14.62 3.09 -4.01
C ASP A 86 -13.71 3.98 -3.14
N ARG A 87 -12.46 4.25 -3.56
CA ARG A 87 -11.51 5.06 -2.78
C ARG A 87 -11.95 6.51 -2.61
N THR A 88 -12.46 7.13 -3.68
CA THR A 88 -12.93 8.52 -3.62
C THR A 88 -14.21 8.63 -2.79
N ALA A 89 -15.12 7.67 -2.90
CA ALA A 89 -16.32 7.62 -2.07
C ALA A 89 -16.00 7.44 -0.58
N ARG A 90 -15.08 6.55 -0.24
CA ARG A 90 -14.62 6.39 1.15
C ARG A 90 -14.00 7.67 1.71
N LEU A 91 -13.22 8.39 0.89
CA LEU A 91 -12.64 9.66 1.29
C LEU A 91 -13.72 10.71 1.57
N GLU A 92 -14.67 10.88 0.64
CA GLU A 92 -15.78 11.83 0.81
C GLU A 92 -16.58 11.51 2.08
N ASN A 93 -16.98 10.25 2.24
CA ASN A 93 -17.79 9.81 3.39
C ASN A 93 -17.05 10.05 4.72
N ALA A 94 -15.74 9.76 4.77
CA ALA A 94 -14.94 9.99 5.96
C ALA A 94 -14.80 11.49 6.29
N LEU A 95 -14.66 12.35 5.29
CA LEU A 95 -14.64 13.80 5.48
C LEU A 95 -16.01 14.34 5.92
N ALA A 96 -17.11 13.82 5.35
CA ALA A 96 -18.47 14.22 5.70
C ALA A 96 -18.81 13.85 7.14
N GLU A 97 -18.40 12.66 7.59
CA GLU A 97 -18.55 12.21 8.96
C GLU A 97 -17.70 13.04 9.94
N ALA A 98 -16.45 13.34 9.58
CA ALA A 98 -15.54 14.08 10.45
C ALA A 98 -15.85 15.59 10.55
N PHE A 99 -16.52 16.16 9.54
CA PHE A 99 -16.82 17.59 9.45
C PHE A 99 -18.31 17.83 9.16
N PRO A 100 -19.22 17.45 10.09
CA PRO A 100 -20.65 17.57 9.86
C PRO A 100 -21.05 19.03 9.60
N GLY A 101 -21.90 19.22 8.57
CA GLY A 101 -22.38 20.54 8.17
C GLY A 101 -21.39 21.37 7.35
N LYS A 102 -20.15 20.90 7.13
CA LYS A 102 -19.24 21.52 6.17
C LYS A 102 -19.43 20.89 4.79
N SER A 103 -19.38 21.73 3.76
CA SER A 103 -19.45 21.31 2.35
C SER A 103 -18.53 22.19 1.51
N GLY A 104 -18.32 21.79 0.26
CA GLY A 104 -17.48 22.53 -0.68
C GLY A 104 -16.79 21.62 -1.70
N PRO A 105 -15.87 22.17 -2.50
CA PRO A 105 -15.08 21.38 -3.41
C PRO A 105 -14.09 20.48 -2.66
N LEU A 106 -14.04 19.21 -3.05
CA LEU A 106 -12.96 18.27 -2.73
C LEU A 106 -12.17 18.04 -4.01
N ILE A 107 -11.02 18.70 -4.14
CA ILE A 107 -10.17 18.54 -5.33
C ILE A 107 -9.21 17.38 -5.08
N VAL A 108 -9.29 16.33 -5.88
CA VAL A 108 -8.43 15.15 -5.76
C VAL A 108 -7.41 15.15 -6.88
N ARG A 109 -6.14 15.41 -6.55
CA ARG A 109 -5.02 15.40 -7.51
C ARG A 109 -4.28 14.07 -7.52
N ARG A 110 -4.18 13.43 -6.35
CA ARG A 110 -3.60 12.09 -6.20
C ARG A 110 -4.38 11.30 -5.16
N TYR A 111 -4.60 10.03 -5.45
CA TYR A 111 -5.03 9.03 -4.47
C TYR A 111 -4.42 7.71 -4.93
N ASP A 112 -3.11 7.61 -4.94
CA ASP A 112 -2.41 6.46 -5.54
C ASP A 112 -2.14 5.39 -4.49
N ILE A 113 -2.18 4.14 -4.94
CA ILE A 113 -1.97 2.96 -4.11
C ILE A 113 -0.76 2.24 -4.68
N TYR A 114 0.18 1.88 -3.81
CA TYR A 114 1.34 1.10 -4.18
C TYR A 114 1.51 -0.10 -3.26
N LEU A 115 2.08 -1.16 -3.82
CA LEU A 115 2.56 -2.33 -3.10
C LEU A 115 4.08 -2.34 -3.19
N ASN A 116 4.76 -2.19 -2.06
CA ASN A 116 6.22 -2.18 -2.02
C ASN A 116 6.76 -3.61 -1.79
N GLN A 117 7.04 -4.31 -2.88
CA GLN A 117 7.57 -5.68 -2.88
C GLN A 117 9.08 -5.73 -2.58
N GLU A 118 9.76 -4.59 -2.52
CA GLU A 118 11.19 -4.53 -2.17
C GLU A 118 11.48 -5.09 -0.77
N SER A 119 10.52 -4.95 0.16
CA SER A 119 10.52 -5.59 1.48
C SER A 119 10.89 -7.08 1.43
N GLU A 120 10.29 -7.82 0.50
CA GLU A 120 10.47 -9.26 0.31
C GLU A 120 11.88 -9.57 -0.18
N SER A 121 12.31 -8.87 -1.24
CA SER A 121 13.65 -9.04 -1.81
C SER A 121 14.73 -8.78 -0.75
N ARG A 122 14.55 -7.75 0.07
CA ARG A 122 15.48 -7.45 1.17
C ARG A 122 15.42 -8.47 2.30
N ALA A 123 14.23 -8.92 2.70
CA ALA A 123 14.08 -9.96 3.71
C ALA A 123 14.84 -11.23 3.29
N LEU A 124 14.66 -11.65 2.04
CA LEU A 124 15.33 -12.81 1.44
C LEU A 124 16.85 -12.61 1.34
N GLY A 125 17.31 -11.45 0.90
CA GLY A 125 18.73 -11.11 0.86
C GLY A 125 19.40 -11.16 2.23
N TRP A 126 18.71 -10.65 3.26
CA TRP A 126 19.16 -10.73 4.66
C TRP A 126 19.26 -12.18 5.15
N ALA A 127 18.24 -13.00 4.88
CA ALA A 127 18.21 -14.40 5.29
C ALA A 127 19.34 -15.21 4.63
N ALA A 128 19.57 -14.98 3.33
CA ALA A 128 20.67 -15.59 2.59
C ALA A 128 22.04 -15.20 3.16
N ALA A 129 22.23 -13.91 3.52
CA ALA A 129 23.48 -13.43 4.10
C ALA A 129 23.79 -14.04 5.48
N ARG A 130 22.77 -14.47 6.24
CA ARG A 130 22.94 -15.16 7.53
C ARG A 130 23.08 -16.68 7.43
N ALA A 131 23.12 -17.26 6.22
CA ALA A 131 23.15 -18.70 5.99
C ALA A 131 22.09 -19.48 6.79
N SER A 132 20.96 -18.83 7.13
CA SER A 132 19.91 -19.41 7.95
C SER A 132 19.04 -20.31 7.06
N VAL A 133 19.36 -21.60 7.04
CA VAL A 133 18.57 -22.63 6.35
C VAL A 133 17.41 -23.04 7.26
N GLY A 134 16.23 -22.44 7.06
CA GLY A 134 14.99 -22.67 7.84
C GLY A 134 14.83 -21.63 8.96
N ILE A 135 13.67 -21.03 9.23
CA ILE A 135 12.30 -21.54 9.21
C ILE A 135 11.40 -20.50 8.54
N TYR A 136 10.73 -20.88 7.45
CA TYR A 136 9.63 -20.11 6.88
C TYR A 136 8.40 -20.30 7.76
N SER A 137 7.78 -19.22 8.23
CA SER A 137 6.41 -19.27 8.75
C SER A 137 5.43 -18.75 7.69
N SER A 138 4.14 -18.97 7.97
CA SER A 138 3.03 -19.43 7.12
C SER A 138 2.78 -18.79 5.73
N LEU A 139 3.61 -17.86 5.25
CA LEU A 139 3.49 -17.23 3.92
C LEU A 139 4.85 -16.87 3.26
N GLY A 140 5.93 -17.59 3.60
CA GLY A 140 7.17 -17.57 2.81
C GLY A 140 8.16 -16.43 3.09
N MET A 141 7.98 -15.66 4.16
CA MET A 141 8.93 -14.60 4.54
C MET A 141 9.91 -15.06 5.64
N PRO A 142 11.20 -14.68 5.54
CA PRO A 142 12.14 -14.84 6.65
C PRO A 142 11.73 -14.04 7.90
N ASP A 143 11.84 -14.65 9.07
CA ASP A 143 11.62 -14.00 10.38
C ASP A 143 12.78 -13.05 10.71
N VAL A 144 12.70 -11.84 10.16
CA VAL A 144 13.65 -10.74 10.37
C VAL A 144 12.89 -9.60 11.06
N LYS A 145 13.56 -8.68 11.76
CA LYS A 145 12.85 -7.48 12.26
C LYS A 145 12.71 -6.45 11.15
N ALA A 146 11.60 -5.71 11.10
CA ALA A 146 11.42 -4.65 10.10
C ALA A 146 12.53 -3.60 10.20
N SER A 147 12.97 -3.30 11.42
CA SER A 147 14.11 -2.43 11.70
C SER A 147 15.44 -2.94 11.12
N ASP A 148 15.59 -4.25 10.87
CA ASP A 148 16.79 -4.84 10.26
C ASP A 148 16.77 -4.77 8.73
N ILE A 149 15.58 -4.83 8.11
CA ILE A 149 15.38 -4.69 6.66
C ILE A 149 15.47 -3.22 6.23
N TRP A 150 14.96 -2.33 7.08
CA TRP A 150 14.78 -0.91 6.78
C TRP A 150 15.68 0.01 7.62
N ARG A 151 16.85 -0.50 8.06
CA ARG A 151 17.84 0.19 8.93
C ARG A 151 18.14 1.65 8.58
N ALA A 152 18.01 2.00 7.30
CA ALA A 152 17.91 3.38 6.85
C ALA A 152 16.85 3.46 5.74
N PRO A 153 15.92 4.44 5.78
CA PRO A 153 15.06 4.70 4.64
C PRO A 153 15.95 5.06 3.44
N LYS A 154 15.74 4.40 2.29
CA LYS A 154 16.52 4.69 1.08
C LYS A 154 16.39 6.16 0.66
N CYS A 155 15.26 6.78 1.00
CA CYS A 155 14.89 8.12 0.59
C CYS A 155 14.34 8.91 1.78
N GLY A 156 14.66 10.21 1.82
CA GLY A 156 14.18 11.13 2.86
C GLY A 156 12.66 11.29 2.83
N ARG A 157 12.08 11.77 3.93
CA ARG A 157 10.62 11.96 4.06
C ARG A 157 10.05 12.93 3.02
N ASP A 158 10.84 13.91 2.61
CA ASP A 158 10.60 14.86 1.52
C ASP A 158 10.53 14.18 0.13
N ARG A 159 10.98 12.93 0.02
CA ARG A 159 10.99 12.11 -1.19
C ARG A 159 10.15 10.84 -1.06
N MET A 160 9.28 10.73 -0.04
CA MET A 160 8.33 9.61 0.15
C MET A 160 7.15 9.72 -0.83
N HIS A 161 7.47 9.65 -2.12
CA HIS A 161 6.52 9.56 -3.21
C HIS A 161 6.69 8.22 -3.91
N SER A 162 5.67 7.85 -4.68
CA SER A 162 5.71 6.66 -5.52
C SER A 162 5.93 5.37 -4.72
N GLY A 163 5.23 5.24 -3.58
CA GLY A 163 5.19 4.02 -2.77
C GLY A 163 6.30 3.85 -1.74
N TRP A 164 6.99 4.95 -1.42
CA TRP A 164 7.89 5.02 -0.27
C TRP A 164 7.19 5.43 1.00
N PHE A 165 7.77 5.01 2.11
CA PHE A 165 7.17 5.16 3.42
C PHE A 165 8.24 5.29 4.52
N ASP A 166 7.80 5.76 5.68
CA ASP A 166 8.61 5.79 6.89
C ASP A 166 8.64 4.39 7.52
N PRO A 167 9.82 3.75 7.67
CA PRO A 167 9.93 2.41 8.25
C PRO A 167 9.30 2.26 9.63
N SER A 168 9.16 3.36 10.40
CA SER A 168 8.50 3.35 11.70
C SER A 168 7.00 3.04 11.62
N GLU A 169 6.39 3.12 10.42
CA GLU A 169 5.00 2.76 10.20
C GLU A 169 4.76 1.27 10.03
N LEU A 170 5.83 0.49 9.84
CA LEU A 170 5.75 -0.94 9.66
C LEU A 170 5.74 -1.67 10.99
N THR A 171 4.83 -2.63 11.12
CA THR A 171 4.75 -3.52 12.28
C THR A 171 5.38 -4.88 12.01
N ASN A 172 5.61 -5.22 10.74
CA ASN A 172 6.23 -6.45 10.29
C ASN A 172 6.89 -6.25 8.91
N ASN A 173 7.44 -7.32 8.34
CA ASN A 173 8.20 -7.29 7.08
C ASN A 173 7.38 -7.58 5.83
N PHE A 174 6.09 -7.87 5.97
CA PHE A 174 5.27 -8.18 4.80
C PHE A 174 5.20 -6.95 3.87
N PRO A 175 5.08 -7.17 2.55
CA PRO A 175 5.02 -6.10 1.56
C PRO A 175 3.98 -5.05 1.91
N PRO A 176 4.43 -3.83 2.29
CA PRO A 176 3.49 -2.84 2.77
C PRO A 176 2.67 -2.29 1.62
N ILE A 177 1.40 -2.01 1.94
CA ILE A 177 0.52 -1.21 1.10
C ILE A 177 0.75 0.23 1.50
N THR A 178 1.06 1.08 0.53
CA THR A 178 1.24 2.52 0.72
C THR A 178 0.19 3.29 -0.05
N ILE A 179 -0.35 4.34 0.54
CA ILE A 179 -1.36 5.20 -0.09
C ILE A 179 -0.87 6.65 -0.01
N GLU A 180 -0.93 7.33 -1.15
CA GLU A 180 -0.59 8.75 -1.28
C GLU A 180 -1.82 9.55 -1.69
N VAL A 181 -2.18 10.54 -0.87
CA VAL A 181 -3.34 11.40 -1.06
C VAL A 181 -2.86 12.83 -1.20
N ASP A 182 -3.12 13.45 -2.36
CA ASP A 182 -2.92 14.87 -2.63
C ASP A 182 -4.28 15.50 -2.95
N VAL A 183 -4.77 16.33 -2.04
CA VAL A 183 -6.11 16.89 -2.09
C VAL A 183 -6.14 18.35 -1.68
N ASN A 184 -7.12 19.09 -2.22
CA ASN A 184 -7.56 20.35 -1.64
C ASN A 184 -8.88 20.11 -0.89
N VAL A 185 -8.92 20.47 0.39
CA VAL A 185 -10.12 20.40 1.24
C VAL A 185 -10.27 21.75 1.95
N PHE A 186 -11.46 22.34 1.86
CA PHE A 186 -11.74 23.66 2.45
C PHE A 186 -10.77 24.77 2.01
N GLY A 187 -10.29 24.72 0.76
CA GLY A 187 -9.38 25.71 0.20
C GLY A 187 -7.91 25.54 0.58
N LYS A 188 -7.56 24.52 1.37
CA LYS A 188 -6.17 24.20 1.76
C LYS A 188 -5.70 22.90 1.11
N ASP A 189 -4.44 22.88 0.71
CA ASP A 189 -3.80 21.69 0.14
C ASP A 189 -3.20 20.79 1.21
N TYR A 190 -3.42 19.49 1.07
CA TYR A 190 -2.88 18.46 1.95
C TYR A 190 -2.22 17.37 1.12
N LEU A 191 -1.04 16.95 1.58
CA LEU A 191 -0.31 15.81 1.05
C LEU A 191 -0.05 14.82 2.17
N ILE A 192 -0.68 13.66 2.07
CA ILE A 192 -0.61 12.59 3.08
C ILE A 192 -0.04 11.32 2.43
N ASN A 193 0.87 10.68 3.14
CA ASN A 193 1.32 9.32 2.86
C ASN A 193 0.91 8.43 4.04
N SER A 194 0.54 7.18 3.76
CA SER A 194 0.32 6.17 4.79
C SER A 194 0.77 4.80 4.32
N ALA A 195 1.54 4.10 5.14
CA ALA A 195 1.91 2.71 4.92
C ALA A 195 1.31 1.80 5.98
N SER A 196 0.89 0.60 5.57
CA SER A 196 0.49 -0.46 6.49
C SER A 196 1.16 -1.76 6.09
N SER A 197 1.84 -2.38 7.05
CA SER A 197 2.23 -3.78 6.96
C SER A 197 0.97 -4.64 7.05
N PRO A 198 0.64 -5.45 6.03
CA PRO A 198 -0.49 -6.36 6.12
C PRO A 198 -0.26 -7.43 7.20
N GLU A 199 -1.32 -8.11 7.65
CA GLU A 199 -1.22 -9.21 8.63
C GLU A 199 -0.64 -10.50 8.02
N MET A 200 -0.48 -10.49 6.69
CA MET A 200 -0.11 -11.64 5.88
C MET A 200 0.53 -11.22 4.55
N SER A 201 1.39 -12.07 3.97
CA SER A 201 1.93 -11.85 2.63
C SER A 201 0.83 -11.94 1.57
N ILE A 202 0.75 -10.90 0.75
CA ILE A 202 -0.27 -10.65 -0.25
C ILE A 202 0.14 -11.00 -1.69
N PRO A 203 1.40 -10.80 -2.13
CA PRO A 203 1.76 -10.92 -3.55
C PRO A 203 1.43 -12.28 -4.19
N TYR A 204 1.36 -13.34 -3.40
CA TYR A 204 1.05 -14.70 -3.88
C TYR A 204 -0.45 -14.97 -4.10
N LEU A 205 -1.35 -14.08 -3.70
CA LEU A 205 -2.80 -14.31 -3.67
C LEU A 205 -3.58 -13.66 -4.83
N GLY A 206 -2.91 -12.90 -5.70
CA GLY A 206 -3.54 -12.17 -6.80
C GLY A 206 -4.05 -10.79 -6.36
N VAL A 207 -3.30 -9.76 -6.74
CA VAL A 207 -3.62 -8.35 -6.47
C VAL A 207 -5.00 -8.00 -7.06
N GLY A 208 -5.92 -7.57 -6.19
CA GLY A 208 -7.28 -7.13 -6.55
C GLY A 208 -8.31 -8.23 -6.77
N ALA A 209 -7.91 -9.50 -6.77
CA ALA A 209 -8.83 -10.64 -6.91
C ALA A 209 -9.29 -11.21 -5.56
N SER A 210 -8.55 -10.95 -4.47
CA SER A 210 -8.81 -11.52 -3.15
C SER A 210 -9.64 -10.59 -2.26
N PRO A 211 -10.74 -11.07 -1.64
CA PRO A 211 -11.47 -10.32 -0.62
C PRO A 211 -10.60 -9.90 0.58
N ALA A 212 -9.66 -10.76 0.98
CA ALA A 212 -8.72 -10.45 2.06
C ALA A 212 -7.76 -9.31 1.66
N PHE A 213 -7.27 -9.33 0.42
CA PHE A 213 -6.46 -8.22 -0.11
C PHE A 213 -7.24 -6.90 -0.08
N ASN A 214 -8.49 -6.93 -0.56
CA ASN A 214 -9.33 -5.75 -0.61
C ASN A 214 -9.64 -5.21 0.80
N ALA A 215 -9.82 -6.09 1.80
CA ALA A 215 -10.01 -5.68 3.19
C ALA A 215 -8.77 -4.98 3.78
N MET A 216 -7.57 -5.51 3.51
CA MET A 216 -6.32 -4.88 3.95
C MET A 216 -6.06 -3.54 3.25
N LEU A 217 -6.39 -3.46 1.95
CA LEU A 217 -6.34 -2.22 1.20
C LEU A 217 -7.29 -1.16 1.78
N GLN A 218 -8.54 -1.52 2.05
CA GLN A 218 -9.53 -0.62 2.66
C GLN A 218 -9.07 -0.13 4.04
N SER A 219 -8.51 -1.00 4.87
CA SER A 219 -7.95 -0.60 6.17
C SER A 219 -6.81 0.44 6.00
N THR A 220 -5.98 0.27 4.97
CA THR A 220 -4.91 1.23 4.66
C THR A 220 -5.48 2.56 4.16
N MET A 221 -6.55 2.54 3.34
CA MET A 221 -7.28 3.74 2.90
C MET A 221 -7.87 4.50 4.09
N GLU A 222 -8.49 3.78 5.03
CA GLU A 222 -9.07 4.37 6.24
C GLU A 222 -8.00 5.01 7.12
N LYS A 223 -6.82 4.39 7.24
CA LYS A 223 -5.66 4.99 7.92
C LYS A 223 -5.20 6.28 7.24
N ALA A 224 -5.09 6.29 5.90
CA ALA A 224 -4.73 7.49 5.14
C ALA A 224 -5.77 8.61 5.31
N ASN A 225 -7.07 8.28 5.20
CA ASN A 225 -8.18 9.22 5.40
C ASN A 225 -8.17 9.80 6.82
N SER A 226 -7.94 8.97 7.85
CA SER A 226 -7.83 9.42 9.24
C SER A 226 -6.67 10.40 9.44
N ARG A 227 -5.53 10.17 8.79
CA ARG A 227 -4.39 11.11 8.84
C ARG A 227 -4.71 12.44 8.19
N LEU A 228 -5.37 12.42 7.03
CA LEU A 228 -5.86 13.64 6.39
C LEU A 228 -6.82 14.41 7.30
N ILE A 229 -7.81 13.72 7.88
CA ILE A 229 -8.78 14.34 8.80
C ILE A 229 -8.06 15.01 9.97
N LYS A 230 -7.09 14.33 10.59
CA LYS A 230 -6.28 14.90 11.68
C LYS A 230 -5.50 16.14 11.24
N ALA A 231 -4.94 16.14 10.03
CA ALA A 231 -4.24 17.31 9.48
C ALA A 231 -5.21 18.48 9.27
N VAL A 232 -6.39 18.23 8.69
CA VAL A 232 -7.43 19.26 8.49
C VAL A 232 -7.95 19.80 9.82
N GLN A 233 -8.09 18.94 10.84
CA GLN A 233 -8.51 19.33 12.19
C GLN A 233 -7.46 20.22 12.88
N ALA A 234 -6.17 19.87 12.78
CA ALA A 234 -5.08 20.67 13.34
C ALA A 234 -5.00 22.08 12.71
N ASP A 235 -5.39 22.18 11.43
CA ASP A 235 -5.40 23.41 10.65
C ASP A 235 -6.68 24.25 10.78
N SER A 236 -7.70 23.71 11.46
CA SER A 236 -8.94 24.41 11.76
C SER A 236 -8.78 25.19 13.06
N PRO A 237 -8.96 26.53 13.09
CA PRO A 237 -8.84 27.29 14.33
C PRO A 237 -9.84 26.75 15.35
N THR A 238 -9.36 26.47 16.55
CA THR A 238 -10.21 26.11 17.69
C THR A 238 -11.05 27.34 18.02
N THR A 239 -12.29 27.40 17.56
CA THR A 239 -13.24 28.40 18.04
C THR A 239 -13.61 27.99 19.47
N THR A 240 -12.79 28.39 20.44
CA THR A 240 -13.23 28.49 21.83
C THR A 240 -14.32 29.56 21.87
N ASN A 241 -15.57 29.11 22.01
CA ASN A 241 -16.66 29.94 22.51
C ASN A 241 -16.41 30.31 23.98
#